data_AF-A0A329SCQ9-F1
#
_entry.id   AF-A0A329SCQ9-F1
#
_cell.length_a   1.000
_cell.length_b   1.000
_cell.length_c   1.000
_cell.angle_alpha   90.00
_cell.angle_beta   90.00
_cell.angle_gamma   90.00
#
_symmetry.space_group_name_H-M   'P 1'
#
loop_
_entity.id
_entity.type
_entity.pdbx_description
1 polymer ?
#
loop_
_entity_poly.entity_id
_entity_poly.type
_entity_poly.pdbx_seq_one_letter_code
_entity_poly.pdbx_strand_id
1 'polypeptide(L)'
;MLCRYRNKKCGYPRAIKRNGERHNLCERHRAKANQNQRKLESKRRTQKRMKQRAHSLGADRIVKAKKAASSAETEIKFTLYGGALA
;
A
#
# COMPACT_ATOMS: atom_id res chain seq x y z
N MET A 1 -6.42 38.74 -7.16
CA MET A 1 -5.11 38.33 -7.73
C MET A 1 -4.25 37.50 -6.77
N LEU A 2 -4.53 37.49 -5.46
CA LEU A 2 -3.68 36.88 -4.43
C LEU A 2 -4.01 35.41 -4.14
N CYS A 3 -3.02 34.70 -3.61
CA CYS A 3 -3.11 33.29 -3.22
C CYS A 3 -4.14 33.03 -2.12
N ARG A 4 -5.03 32.06 -2.32
CA ARG A 4 -6.10 31.65 -1.38
C ARG A 4 -5.63 30.55 -0.41
N TYR A 5 -4.49 30.76 0.26
CA TYR A 5 -3.99 29.77 1.22
C TYR A 5 -4.82 29.80 2.52
N ARG A 6 -5.30 28.63 2.97
CA ARG A 6 -6.30 28.49 4.05
C ARG A 6 -5.77 28.89 5.43
N ASN A 7 -4.53 28.51 5.77
CA ASN A 7 -4.00 28.65 7.13
C ASN A 7 -3.33 30.01 7.41
N LYS A 8 -2.76 30.66 6.39
CA LYS A 8 -2.08 31.96 6.54
C LYS A 8 -2.38 32.85 5.34
N LYS A 9 -2.61 34.14 5.56
CA LYS A 9 -2.77 35.11 4.46
C LYS A 9 -1.48 35.13 3.63
N CYS A 10 -1.61 35.07 2.31
CA CYS A 10 -0.47 35.01 1.40
C CYS A 10 -0.52 36.20 0.43
N GLY A 11 0.48 37.06 0.49
CA GLY A 11 0.61 38.23 -0.39
C GLY A 11 1.15 37.95 -1.78
N TYR A 12 1.48 36.69 -2.11
CA TYR A 12 1.97 36.35 -3.44
C TYR A 12 0.81 36.17 -4.43
N PRO A 13 1.00 36.53 -5.71
CA PRO A 13 -0.01 36.36 -6.74
C PRO A 13 -0.30 34.87 -7.00
N ARG A 14 -1.50 34.61 -7.51
CA ARG A 14 -1.90 33.28 -8.00
C ARG A 14 -1.00 32.87 -9.16
N ALA A 15 -0.51 31.63 -9.14
CA ALA A 15 0.26 31.08 -10.25
C ALA A 15 -0.64 30.91 -11.49
N ILE A 16 -0.05 31.00 -12.68
CA ILE A 16 -0.76 30.82 -13.95
C ILE A 16 -0.47 29.41 -14.47
N LYS A 17 -1.51 28.68 -14.87
CA LYS A 17 -1.40 27.38 -15.56
C LYS A 17 -0.91 27.62 -17.00
N ARG A 18 -0.43 26.57 -17.68
CA ARG A 18 -0.04 26.65 -19.10
C ARG A 18 -1.19 27.06 -20.03
N ASN A 19 -2.44 26.82 -19.62
CA ASN A 19 -3.65 27.23 -20.37
C ASN A 19 -4.08 28.69 -20.10
N GLY A 20 -3.28 29.48 -19.35
CA GLY A 20 -3.61 30.87 -19.00
C GLY A 20 -4.55 31.04 -17.80
N GLU A 21 -5.14 29.96 -17.27
CA GLU A 21 -6.03 30.03 -16.11
C GLU A 21 -5.22 30.18 -14.79
N ARG A 22 -5.75 30.93 -13.82
CA ARG A 22 -5.09 31.14 -12.53
C ARG A 22 -5.34 29.98 -11.57
N HIS A 23 -4.28 29.43 -10.99
CA HIS A 23 -4.36 28.54 -9.85
C HIS A 23 -4.96 29.23 -8.62
N ASN A 24 -5.53 28.46 -7.69
CA ASN A 24 -6.00 29.00 -6.40
C ASN A 24 -4.85 29.46 -5.48
N LEU A 25 -3.66 28.89 -5.67
CA LEU A 25 -2.48 29.10 -4.83
C LEU A 25 -1.37 29.81 -5.63
N CYS A 26 -0.47 30.49 -4.91
CA CYS A 26 0.80 30.93 -5.49
C CYS A 26 1.71 29.73 -5.78
N GLU A 27 2.77 29.97 -6.54
CA GLU A 27 3.73 28.94 -6.92
C GLU A 27 4.37 28.24 -5.72
N ARG A 28 4.77 29.02 -4.70
CA ARG A 28 5.34 28.48 -3.46
C ARG A 28 4.39 27.52 -2.74
N HIS A 29 3.11 27.88 -2.61
CA HIS A 29 2.13 27.02 -1.95
C HIS A 29 1.73 25.83 -2.82
N ARG A 30 1.73 25.96 -4.15
CA ARG A 30 1.53 24.85 -5.09
C ARG A 30 2.66 23.83 -4.98
N ALA A 31 3.92 24.27 -4.93
CA ALA A 31 5.07 23.39 -4.75
C ALA A 31 5.01 22.66 -3.41
N LYS A 32 4.67 23.36 -2.32
CA LYS A 32 4.47 22.75 -0.99
C LYS A 32 3.35 21.73 -0.99
N ALA A 33 2.21 22.04 -1.62
CA ALA A 33 1.10 21.09 -1.75
C ALA A 33 1.52 19.83 -2.52
N ASN A 34 2.25 19.98 -3.62
CA ASN A 34 2.79 18.85 -4.40
C ASN A 34 3.76 18.01 -3.56
N GLN A 35 4.64 18.64 -2.79
CA GLN A 35 5.56 17.92 -1.91
C GLN A 35 4.79 17.13 -0.83
N ASN A 36 3.77 17.74 -0.23
CA ASN A 36 2.92 17.07 0.76
C ASN A 36 2.15 15.90 0.14
N GLN A 37 1.62 16.08 -1.07
CA GLN A 37 0.96 15.01 -1.81
C GLN A 37 1.91 13.84 -2.06
N ARG A 38 3.14 14.11 -2.55
CA ARG A 38 4.16 13.07 -2.78
C ARG A 38 4.51 12.32 -1.50
N LYS A 39 4.66 13.03 -0.37
CA LYS A 39 4.92 12.41 0.94
C LYS A 39 3.76 11.51 1.38
N LEU A 40 2.52 11.97 1.26
CA LEU A 40 1.32 11.19 1.60
C LEU A 40 1.22 9.94 0.74
N GLU A 41 1.39 10.07 -0.58
CA GLU A 41 1.36 8.94 -1.52
C GLU A 41 2.50 7.95 -1.24
N SER A 42 3.70 8.42 -0.88
CA SER A 42 4.78 7.54 -0.46
C SER A 42 4.41 6.74 0.79
N LYS A 43 3.84 7.38 1.81
CA LYS A 43 3.37 6.69 3.03
C LYS A 43 2.28 5.66 2.69
N ARG A 44 1.30 6.02 1.86
CA ARG A 44 0.24 5.11 1.39
C ARG A 44 0.81 3.90 0.65
N ARG A 45 1.79 4.10 -0.23
CA ARG A 45 2.47 3.01 -0.94
C ARG A 45 3.19 2.07 0.01
N THR A 46 3.94 2.60 0.98
CA THR A 46 4.63 1.76 1.98
C THR A 46 3.63 0.97 2.82
N GLN A 47 2.56 1.61 3.30
CA GLN A 47 1.51 0.92 4.05
C GLN A 47 0.82 -0.17 3.22
N LYS A 48 0.52 0.10 1.95
CA LYS A 48 -0.05 -0.91 1.04
C LYS A 48 0.89 -2.10 0.87
N ARG A 49 2.20 -1.85 0.67
CA ARG A 49 3.21 -2.92 0.59
C ARG A 49 3.31 -3.74 1.87
N MET A 50 3.28 -3.09 3.03
CA MET A 50 3.28 -3.79 4.33
C MET A 50 2.05 -4.68 4.51
N LYS A 51 0.85 -4.17 4.16
CA LYS A 51 -0.39 -4.96 4.19
C LYS A 51 -0.35 -6.14 3.21
N GLN A 52 0.14 -5.92 1.99
CA GLN A 52 0.33 -6.98 1.00
C GLN A 52 1.30 -8.05 1.50
N ARG A 53 2.43 -7.65 2.10
CA ARG A 53 3.40 -8.58 2.69
C ARG A 53 2.83 -9.35 3.88
N ALA A 54 2.05 -8.70 4.74
CA ALA A 54 1.37 -9.39 5.83
C ALA A 54 0.37 -10.43 5.31
N HIS A 55 -0.39 -10.08 4.26
CA HIS A 55 -1.32 -11.00 3.61
C HIS A 55 -0.60 -12.18 2.95
N SER A 56 0.52 -11.95 2.25
CA SER A 56 1.29 -13.02 1.63
C SER A 56 1.91 -13.97 2.67
N LEU A 57 2.51 -13.43 3.73
CA LEU A 57 3.05 -14.25 4.82
C LEU A 57 1.96 -15.06 5.54
N GLY A 58 0.75 -14.50 5.69
CA GLY A 58 -0.41 -15.21 6.20
C GLY A 58 -0.84 -16.35 5.27
N ALA A 59 -0.92 -16.10 3.97
CA ALA A 59 -1.23 -17.11 2.96
C ALA A 59 -0.20 -18.25 2.95
N ASP A 60 1.10 -17.93 2.98
CA ASP A 60 2.20 -18.91 2.99
C ASP A 60 2.12 -19.83 4.22
N ARG A 61 1.77 -19.28 5.39
CA ARG A 61 1.56 -20.06 6.62
C ARG A 61 0.39 -21.03 6.49
N ILE A 62 -0.73 -20.59 5.92
CA ILE A 62 -1.91 -21.45 5.70
C ILE A 62 -1.57 -22.58 4.72
N VAL A 63 -0.88 -22.27 3.62
CA VAL A 63 -0.46 -23.29 2.64
C VAL A 63 0.47 -24.31 3.27
N LYS A 64 1.46 -23.87 4.08
CA LYS A 64 2.38 -24.77 4.78
C LYS A 64 1.67 -25.68 5.77
N ALA A 65 0.72 -25.15 6.54
CA ALA A 65 -0.08 -25.95 7.49
C ALA A 65 -0.92 -27.01 6.76
N LYS A 66 -1.58 -26.65 5.66
CA LYS A 66 -2.34 -27.60 4.83
C LYS A 66 -1.46 -28.72 4.28
N LYS A 67 -0.26 -28.37 3.79
CA LYS A 67 0.69 -29.37 3.28
C LYS A 67 1.14 -30.34 4.36
N ALA A 68 1.45 -29.84 5.57
CA ALA A 68 1.82 -30.68 6.71
C ALA A 68 0.67 -31.61 7.16
N ALA A 69 -0.56 -31.10 7.17
CA ALA A 69 -1.74 -31.93 7.44
C ALA A 69 -1.91 -33.04 6.38
N SER A 70 -1.80 -32.71 5.09
CA SER A 70 -1.91 -33.70 4.02
C SER A 70 -0.82 -34.77 4.06
N SER A 71 0.42 -34.41 4.44
CA SER A 71 1.51 -35.39 4.59
C SER A 71 1.25 -36.31 5.78
N ALA A 72 0.79 -35.77 6.91
CA ALA A 72 0.42 -36.57 8.07
C ALA A 72 -0.75 -37.52 7.75
N GLU A 73 -1.78 -37.06 7.03
CA GLU A 73 -2.88 -37.92 6.56
C GLU A 73 -2.38 -39.04 5.64
N THR A 74 -1.43 -38.74 4.75
CA THR A 74 -0.84 -39.74 3.84
C THR A 74 -0.03 -40.79 4.60
N GLU A 75 0.78 -40.36 5.58
CA GLU A 75 1.53 -41.26 6.45
C GLU A 75 0.61 -42.14 7.30
N ILE A 76 -0.43 -41.56 7.90
CA ILE A 76 -1.45 -42.29 8.68
C ILE A 76 -2.17 -43.32 7.80
N LYS A 77 -2.53 -42.96 6.56
CA LYS A 77 -3.17 -43.89 5.63
C LYS A 77 -2.23 -45.03 5.22
N PHE A 78 -0.95 -44.73 5.02
CA PHE A 78 0.06 -45.73 4.70
C PHE A 78 0.25 -46.73 5.85
N THR A 79 0.26 -46.28 7.11
CA THR A 79 0.41 -47.18 8.25
C THR A 79 -0.85 -48.01 8.52
N LEU A 80 -2.05 -47.43 8.38
CA LEU A 80 -3.32 -48.13 8.61
C LEU A 80 -3.66 -49.17 7.52
N TYR A 81 -3.35 -48.87 6.26
CA TYR A 81 -3.77 -49.69 5.12
C TYR A 81 -2.61 -50.36 4.36
N GLY A 82 -1.36 -49.96 4.59
CA GLY A 82 -0.17 -50.55 3.96
C GLY A 82 0.49 -51.67 4.76
N GLY A 83 -0.02 -51.98 5.95
CA GLY A 83 0.52 -53.00 6.87
C GLY A 83 -0.06 -54.41 6.74
N ALA A 84 -0.61 -54.79 5.59
CA ALA A 84 -1.11 -56.14 5.36
C ALA A 84 -0.72 -56.63 3.97
N LEU A 85 0.49 -57.20 3.82
CA LEU A 85 0.87 -58.22 2.84
C LEU A 85 2.34 -58.62 3.10
N ALA A 86 2.55 -59.55 4.04
CA ALA A 86 3.60 -60.58 4.05
C ALA A 86 3.40 -61.49 5.26
#